data_AF-A0A6A6X6Q7-F1
#
_entry.id   AF-A0A6A6X6Q7-F1
#
_cell.length_a   1.000
_cell.length_b   1.000
_cell.length_c   1.000
_cell.angle_alpha   90.00
_cell.angle_beta   90.00
_cell.angle_gamma   90.00
#
_symmetry.space_group_name_H-M   'P 1'
#
loop_
_entity.id
_entity.type
_entity.pdbx_description
1 polymer ?
#
loop_
_entity_poly.entity_id
_entity_poly.type
_entity_poly.pdbx_seq_one_letter_code
_entity_poly.pdbx_strand_id
1 'polypeptide(L)'
;MDSEDDLTDSDVDVVPTRGVAKRATRPTKKAKTVAGVYEEQLFLVNPVMKRMKRIVDPSNPRDAGLIRQATKAGPEYYDSEADDLPGEVQSVKHPEWYRNVKWGPIASDYTHFQQSEPHVQFVPGRWEHQPDGTVRDQKHKLLVKFVDNNGKQKIFTNPPPKDWNHQEALTALNKRIAQQWRRSTNYRFRPVVCAYVREERVWISKNLNDEGKPTDGWKSFVDAFNAAFHNKMLSGQDDPRPLRSQSSLTKEIERFSAVYKAGRIPVPARNQENRAAGKAKRQAKKA
;
A
#
# COMPACT_ATOMS: atom_id res chain seq x y z
N MET A 1 27.61 -17.22 -16.96
CA MET A 1 26.95 -15.92 -17.22
C MET A 1 25.54 -16.18 -16.79
N ASP A 2 25.31 -16.07 -15.49
CA ASP A 2 24.12 -16.58 -14.83
C ASP A 2 23.56 -15.44 -14.00
N SER A 3 22.54 -14.79 -14.55
CA SER A 3 21.71 -13.82 -13.85
C SER A 3 20.35 -14.45 -13.66
N GLU A 4 20.17 -15.12 -12.52
CA GLU A 4 18.88 -15.46 -11.97
C GLU A 4 18.26 -14.17 -11.40
N ASP A 5 17.35 -13.56 -12.14
CA ASP A 5 16.54 -12.44 -11.64
C ASP A 5 15.39 -12.96 -10.78
N ASP A 6 15.55 -12.72 -9.48
CA ASP A 6 14.63 -13.01 -8.39
C ASP A 6 13.36 -12.14 -8.47
N LEU A 7 12.35 -12.64 -9.18
CA LEU A 7 10.98 -12.11 -9.22
C LEU A 7 10.26 -12.37 -7.89
N THR A 8 10.53 -11.56 -6.87
CA THR A 8 9.74 -11.54 -5.63
C THR A 8 8.46 -10.71 -5.80
N ASP A 9 7.48 -11.24 -6.53
CA ASP A 9 6.09 -10.79 -6.44
C ASP A 9 5.47 -11.38 -5.17
N SER A 10 5.50 -10.61 -4.07
CA SER A 10 4.88 -11.05 -2.82
C SER A 10 3.35 -10.97 -2.94
N ASP A 11 2.75 -12.08 -3.38
CA ASP A 11 1.32 -12.37 -3.29
C ASP A 11 0.87 -12.21 -1.83
N VAL A 12 0.12 -11.14 -1.57
CA VAL A 12 -0.71 -11.01 -0.37
C VAL A 12 -2.13 -11.24 -0.82
N ASP A 13 -2.58 -12.49 -0.77
CA ASP A 13 -3.99 -12.82 -0.87
C ASP A 13 -4.73 -12.14 0.30
N VAL A 14 -5.53 -11.12 -0.03
CA VAL A 14 -6.55 -10.61 0.88
C VAL A 14 -7.66 -11.65 0.89
N VAL A 15 -7.58 -12.58 1.85
CA VAL A 15 -8.63 -13.58 2.07
C VAL A 15 -9.91 -12.85 2.49
N PRO A 16 -11.05 -13.05 1.80
CA PRO A 16 -12.33 -12.57 2.30
C PRO A 16 -12.73 -13.41 3.52
N THR A 17 -12.92 -12.77 4.67
CA THR A 17 -13.45 -13.40 5.88
C THR A 17 -14.85 -13.94 5.60
N ARG A 18 -14.99 -15.27 5.51
CA ARG A 18 -16.28 -15.96 5.54
C ARG A 18 -16.93 -15.75 6.90
N GLY A 19 -18.14 -15.19 6.90
CA GLY A 19 -18.96 -15.01 8.08
C GLY A 19 -19.32 -16.36 8.71
N VAL A 20 -18.88 -16.55 9.95
CA VAL A 20 -19.34 -17.66 10.80
C VAL A 20 -20.62 -17.21 11.51
N ALA A 21 -21.70 -17.95 11.27
CA ALA A 21 -22.99 -17.78 11.93
C ALA A 21 -22.85 -17.92 13.45
N LYS A 22 -23.35 -16.92 14.21
CA LYS A 22 -23.36 -16.94 15.68
C LYS A 22 -24.53 -17.77 16.19
N ARG A 23 -24.21 -18.77 17.01
CA ARG A 23 -25.12 -19.48 17.89
C ARG A 23 -25.43 -18.57 19.10
N ALA A 24 -26.71 -18.48 19.47
CA ALA A 24 -27.22 -17.59 20.52
C ALA A 24 -26.76 -18.00 21.93
N THR A 25 -26.32 -17.02 22.74
CA THR A 25 -26.25 -17.11 24.20
C THR A 25 -26.64 -15.77 24.86
N ARG A 26 -27.26 -15.92 26.03
CA ARG A 26 -28.08 -15.01 26.86
C ARG A 26 -27.43 -13.70 27.34
N PRO A 27 -28.23 -12.72 27.81
CA PRO A 27 -27.77 -11.37 28.12
C PRO A 27 -27.15 -11.28 29.51
N THR A 28 -26.00 -10.62 29.60
CA THR A 28 -25.44 -10.13 30.86
C THR A 28 -25.26 -8.61 30.85
N LYS A 29 -25.42 -8.08 32.06
CA LYS A 29 -25.67 -6.70 32.47
C LYS A 29 -24.75 -5.63 31.86
N LYS A 30 -25.40 -4.52 31.51
CA LYS A 30 -24.92 -3.17 31.15
C LYS A 30 -23.49 -2.85 31.64
N ALA A 31 -22.53 -2.90 30.73
CA ALA A 31 -21.29 -2.15 30.82
C ALA A 31 -21.45 -0.85 30.02
N LYS A 32 -21.04 0.25 30.63
CA LYS A 32 -21.13 1.62 30.14
C LYS A 32 -20.16 1.78 28.96
N THR A 33 -20.67 1.68 27.73
CA THR A 33 -19.90 1.95 26.51
C THR A 33 -19.61 3.44 26.41
N VAL A 34 -18.36 3.82 26.65
CA VAL A 34 -17.81 5.05 26.10
C VAL A 34 -17.73 4.82 24.60
N ALA A 35 -18.68 5.41 23.87
CA ALA A 35 -18.69 5.44 22.41
C ALA A 35 -17.48 6.26 21.95
N GLY A 36 -16.32 5.62 21.88
CA GLY A 36 -15.22 6.06 21.04
C GLY A 36 -15.69 5.88 19.60
N VAL A 37 -15.97 7.02 18.97
CA VAL A 37 -16.26 7.15 17.54
C VAL A 37 -15.04 6.66 16.78
N TYR A 38 -14.95 5.36 16.56
CA TYR A 38 -14.34 4.87 15.34
C TYR A 38 -15.42 5.03 14.30
N GLU A 39 -15.29 6.09 13.49
CA GLU A 39 -15.69 5.96 12.10
C GLU A 39 -15.02 4.67 11.62
N GLU A 40 -15.81 3.60 11.54
CA GLU A 40 -15.60 2.62 10.48
C GLU A 40 -15.55 3.47 9.22
N GLN A 41 -14.35 3.89 8.83
CA GLN A 41 -14.06 4.21 7.44
C GLN A 41 -14.51 2.96 6.71
N LEU A 42 -15.75 3.00 6.25
CA LEU A 42 -16.30 2.15 5.23
C LEU A 42 -15.31 2.28 4.09
N PHE A 43 -14.29 1.43 4.11
CA PHE A 43 -13.59 1.04 2.92
C PHE A 43 -14.73 0.49 2.06
N LEU A 44 -15.25 1.32 1.16
CA LEU A 44 -15.85 0.84 -0.07
C LEU A 44 -14.75 -0.01 -0.68
N VAL A 45 -14.73 -1.30 -0.32
CA VAL A 45 -13.84 -2.30 -0.88
C VAL A 45 -14.38 -2.50 -2.28
N ASN A 46 -14.03 -1.58 -3.18
CA ASN A 46 -14.18 -1.81 -4.60
C ASN A 46 -13.56 -3.18 -4.85
N PRO A 47 -14.29 -4.14 -5.44
CA PRO A 47 -13.75 -5.48 -5.67
C PRO A 47 -12.45 -5.35 -6.45
N VAL A 48 -11.32 -5.55 -5.76
CA VAL A 48 -10.01 -5.29 -6.35
C VAL A 48 -9.70 -6.46 -7.26
N MET A 49 -9.94 -6.27 -8.56
CA MET A 49 -9.49 -7.22 -9.57
C MET A 49 -7.96 -7.36 -9.49
N LYS A 50 -7.46 -8.61 -9.46
CA LYS A 50 -6.00 -8.88 -9.48
C LYS A 50 -5.36 -8.18 -10.67
N ARG A 51 -4.13 -7.65 -10.50
CA ARG A 51 -3.42 -6.86 -11.52
C ARG A 51 -3.41 -7.52 -12.89
N MET A 52 -3.09 -8.81 -12.97
CA MET A 52 -3.03 -9.57 -14.22
C MET A 52 -4.36 -9.61 -14.97
N LYS A 53 -5.48 -9.72 -14.25
CA LYS A 53 -6.82 -9.75 -14.87
C LYS A 53 -7.26 -8.38 -15.41
N ARG A 54 -6.58 -7.30 -15.00
CA ARG A 54 -6.86 -5.94 -15.47
C ARG A 54 -6.13 -5.59 -16.77
N ILE A 55 -5.12 -6.37 -17.16
CA ILE A 55 -4.37 -6.11 -18.40
C ILE A 55 -5.28 -6.45 -19.59
N VAL A 56 -5.45 -5.49 -20.48
CA VAL A 56 -6.26 -5.63 -21.71
C VAL A 56 -5.31 -5.96 -22.86
N ASP A 57 -5.64 -6.96 -23.68
CA ASP A 57 -4.87 -7.30 -24.88
C ASP A 57 -5.57 -6.73 -26.14
N PRO A 58 -5.06 -5.66 -26.78
CA PRO A 58 -5.68 -5.09 -27.97
C PRO A 58 -5.76 -6.05 -29.16
N SER A 59 -4.93 -7.11 -29.17
CA SER A 59 -4.90 -8.12 -30.26
C SER A 59 -6.04 -9.14 -30.13
N ASN A 60 -6.61 -9.29 -28.93
CA ASN A 60 -7.76 -10.14 -28.70
C ASN A 60 -9.04 -9.46 -29.24
N PRO A 61 -9.81 -10.10 -30.15
CA PRO A 61 -11.02 -9.49 -30.72
C PRO A 61 -12.06 -9.06 -29.69
N ARG A 62 -12.17 -9.78 -28.56
CA ARG A 62 -13.10 -9.42 -27.48
C ARG A 62 -12.72 -8.10 -26.84
N ASP A 63 -11.44 -7.97 -26.47
CA ASP A 63 -10.90 -6.78 -25.82
C ASP A 63 -10.87 -5.59 -26.78
N ALA A 64 -10.55 -5.81 -28.05
CA ALA A 64 -10.65 -4.80 -29.09
C ALA A 64 -12.09 -4.26 -29.23
N GLY A 65 -13.10 -5.15 -29.13
CA GLY A 65 -14.50 -4.76 -29.08
C GLY A 65 -14.83 -3.88 -27.88
N LEU A 66 -14.35 -4.25 -26.68
CA LEU A 66 -14.53 -3.46 -25.46
C LEU A 66 -13.83 -2.09 -25.54
N ILE A 67 -12.62 -2.04 -26.08
CA ILE A 67 -11.87 -0.79 -26.30
C ILE A 67 -12.63 0.17 -27.21
N ARG A 68 -13.30 -0.33 -28.26
CA ARG A 68 -14.11 0.50 -29.16
C ARG A 68 -15.33 1.10 -28.46
N GLN A 69 -15.90 0.39 -27.49
CA GLN A 69 -17.06 0.82 -26.71
C GLN A 69 -16.69 1.68 -25.48
N ALA A 70 -15.43 1.60 -25.04
CA ALA A 70 -14.96 2.30 -23.87
C ALA A 70 -15.01 3.82 -24.03
N THR A 71 -15.36 4.51 -22.95
CA THR A 71 -15.28 5.98 -22.89
C THR A 71 -13.82 6.41 -22.88
N LYS A 72 -13.39 7.12 -23.92
CA LYS A 72 -12.05 7.67 -24.06
C LYS A 72 -11.93 8.96 -23.26
N ALA A 73 -10.80 9.17 -22.59
CA ALA A 73 -10.51 10.49 -22.04
C ALA A 73 -10.23 11.45 -23.20
N GLY A 74 -10.99 12.53 -23.27
CA GLY A 74 -10.91 13.52 -24.33
C GLY A 74 -9.87 14.62 -24.04
N PRO A 75 -9.85 15.66 -24.89
CA PRO A 75 -8.93 16.79 -24.76
C PRO A 75 -9.07 17.58 -23.45
N GLU A 76 -10.17 17.39 -22.72
CA GLU A 76 -10.39 17.98 -21.41
C GLU A 76 -9.38 17.54 -20.35
N TYR A 77 -8.78 16.35 -20.52
CA TYR A 77 -7.65 15.86 -19.71
C TYR A 77 -6.33 16.31 -20.30
N TYR A 78 -6.01 15.78 -21.48
CA TYR A 78 -4.91 16.20 -22.35
C TYR A 78 -5.17 15.56 -23.72
N ASP A 79 -4.70 16.21 -24.77
CA ASP A 79 -4.81 15.68 -26.12
C ASP A 79 -3.73 14.62 -26.37
N SER A 80 -4.13 13.34 -26.58
CA SER A 80 -3.15 12.29 -26.92
C SER A 80 -2.68 12.33 -28.36
N GLU A 81 -3.48 12.92 -29.24
CA GLU A 81 -3.21 12.94 -30.67
C GLU A 81 -2.37 14.17 -31.04
N ALA A 82 -2.28 15.16 -30.15
CA ALA A 82 -1.36 16.27 -30.28
C ALA A 82 0.10 15.83 -30.18
N ASP A 83 0.98 16.55 -30.88
CA ASP A 83 2.42 16.42 -30.79
C ASP A 83 2.93 16.77 -29.38
N ASP A 84 4.07 16.17 -29.04
CA ASP A 84 4.77 16.49 -27.80
C ASP A 84 5.24 17.96 -27.82
N LEU A 85 4.98 18.67 -26.72
CA LEU A 85 5.49 20.02 -26.55
C LEU A 85 7.02 20.00 -26.45
N PRO A 86 7.71 21.00 -27.03
CA PRO A 86 9.15 21.11 -26.92
C PRO A 86 9.57 21.29 -25.45
N GLY A 87 10.73 20.73 -25.09
CA GLY A 87 11.32 20.83 -23.75
C GLY A 87 11.12 19.58 -22.88
N GLU A 88 11.74 19.60 -21.70
CA GLU A 88 11.72 18.47 -20.77
C GLU A 88 10.47 18.46 -19.88
N VAL A 89 10.00 17.25 -19.56
CA VAL A 89 8.92 17.04 -18.60
C VAL A 89 9.41 17.42 -17.20
N GLN A 90 8.76 18.41 -16.60
CA GLN A 90 9.16 18.90 -15.28
C GLN A 90 8.77 17.94 -14.14
N SER A 91 9.49 18.06 -13.03
CA SER A 91 9.18 17.40 -11.76
C SER A 91 9.24 15.86 -11.77
N VAL A 92 9.77 15.21 -12.80
CA VAL A 92 10.01 13.75 -12.86
C VAL A 92 11.52 13.47 -12.88
N LYS A 93 11.93 12.29 -12.40
CA LYS A 93 13.35 11.89 -12.39
C LYS A 93 13.85 11.43 -13.76
N HIS A 94 12.96 10.88 -14.58
CA HIS A 94 13.24 10.33 -15.91
C HIS A 94 12.32 11.00 -16.93
N PRO A 95 12.58 12.27 -17.33
CA PRO A 95 11.75 12.99 -18.29
C PRO A 95 11.58 12.26 -19.62
N GLU A 96 12.59 11.50 -20.04
CA GLU A 96 12.63 10.74 -21.28
C GLU A 96 11.54 9.68 -21.40
N TRP A 97 10.99 9.19 -20.28
CA TRP A 97 9.91 8.20 -20.26
C TRP A 97 8.52 8.78 -20.47
N TYR A 98 8.38 10.10 -20.39
CA TYR A 98 7.08 10.76 -20.36
C TYR A 98 6.94 11.75 -21.50
N ARG A 99 5.70 11.98 -21.92
CA ARG A 99 5.38 13.00 -22.92
C ARG A 99 5.22 14.35 -22.24
N ASN A 100 5.77 15.38 -22.87
CA ASN A 100 5.48 16.76 -22.48
C ASN A 100 4.20 17.19 -23.20
N VAL A 101 3.11 17.38 -22.46
CA VAL A 101 1.78 17.57 -23.04
C VAL A 101 1.15 18.88 -22.59
N LYS A 102 0.28 19.43 -23.44
CA LYS A 102 -0.63 20.49 -23.05
C LYS A 102 -1.80 19.87 -22.27
N TRP A 103 -1.92 20.25 -21.00
CA TRP A 103 -3.03 19.83 -20.16
C TRP A 103 -4.33 20.54 -20.56
N GLY A 104 -5.43 19.81 -20.50
CA GLY A 104 -6.77 20.33 -20.74
C GLY A 104 -7.32 21.13 -19.56
N PRO A 105 -8.47 21.79 -19.73
CA PRO A 105 -9.07 22.68 -18.72
C PRO A 105 -9.36 22.01 -17.37
N ILE A 106 -9.64 20.70 -17.33
CA ILE A 106 -9.92 19.99 -16.08
C ILE A 106 -8.69 19.98 -15.15
N ALA A 107 -7.47 20.06 -15.70
CA ALA A 107 -6.24 20.09 -14.91
C ALA A 107 -6.07 21.39 -14.08
N SER A 108 -6.85 22.42 -14.39
CA SER A 108 -6.85 23.71 -13.69
C SER A 108 -8.20 24.06 -13.05
N ASP A 109 -9.20 23.19 -13.16
CA ASP A 109 -10.55 23.45 -12.66
C ASP A 109 -10.73 23.07 -11.17
N TYR A 110 -10.94 24.10 -10.35
CA TYR A 110 -11.20 24.05 -8.90
C TYR A 110 -12.68 24.27 -8.53
N THR A 111 -13.60 24.55 -9.47
CA THR A 111 -14.97 24.95 -9.12
C THR A 111 -15.86 23.78 -8.70
N HIS A 112 -15.62 22.58 -9.24
CA HIS A 112 -16.38 21.35 -8.95
C HIS A 112 -15.45 20.26 -8.46
N PHE A 113 -14.84 20.50 -7.31
CA PHE A 113 -13.80 19.66 -6.77
C PHE A 113 -14.35 18.33 -6.22
N GLN A 114 -14.63 17.39 -7.11
CA GLN A 114 -14.96 16.01 -6.76
C GLN A 114 -13.68 15.30 -6.33
N GLN A 115 -13.70 14.74 -5.12
CA GLN A 115 -12.59 13.92 -4.64
C GLN A 115 -12.41 12.74 -5.59
N SER A 116 -11.22 12.61 -6.18
CA SER A 116 -10.86 11.45 -6.97
C SER A 116 -11.01 10.18 -6.13
N GLU A 117 -11.42 9.10 -6.77
CA GLU A 117 -11.38 7.77 -6.16
C GLU A 117 -9.96 7.46 -5.65
N PRO A 118 -9.82 6.65 -4.58
CA PRO A 118 -8.51 6.19 -4.13
C PRO A 118 -7.71 5.63 -5.31
N HIS A 119 -6.44 6.07 -5.44
CA HIS A 119 -5.60 5.71 -6.58
C HIS A 119 -5.54 4.20 -6.83
N VAL A 120 -6.03 3.80 -8.00
CA VAL A 120 -5.91 2.45 -8.53
C VAL A 120 -4.65 2.39 -9.38
N GLN A 121 -3.75 1.45 -9.06
CA GLN A 121 -2.48 1.34 -9.76
C GLN A 121 -2.63 1.21 -11.29
N PHE A 122 -1.72 1.83 -12.03
CA PHE A 122 -1.58 1.62 -13.46
C PHE A 122 -1.19 0.17 -13.78
N VAL A 123 -1.73 -0.35 -14.88
CA VAL A 123 -1.35 -1.62 -15.49
C VAL A 123 -0.75 -1.40 -16.88
N PRO A 124 0.05 -2.35 -17.41
CA PRO A 124 0.54 -2.27 -18.79
C PRO A 124 -0.60 -2.11 -19.79
N GLY A 125 -0.40 -1.25 -20.78
CA GLY A 125 -1.39 -0.86 -21.78
C GLY A 125 -2.13 0.43 -21.41
N ARG A 126 -2.74 1.09 -22.40
CA ARG A 126 -3.55 2.30 -22.17
C ARG A 126 -4.89 1.99 -21.47
N TRP A 127 -5.37 0.77 -21.66
CA TRP A 127 -6.69 0.32 -21.25
C TRP A 127 -6.58 -0.66 -20.08
N GLU A 128 -7.58 -0.67 -19.20
CA GLU A 128 -7.67 -1.65 -18.12
C GLU A 128 -9.08 -2.25 -17.98
N HIS A 129 -9.17 -3.54 -17.68
CA HIS A 129 -10.45 -4.16 -17.32
C HIS A 129 -10.91 -3.73 -15.93
N GLN A 130 -12.22 -3.52 -15.84
CA GLN A 130 -12.92 -3.24 -14.59
C GLN A 130 -13.66 -4.49 -14.08
N PRO A 131 -13.96 -4.57 -12.76
CA PRO A 131 -14.68 -5.71 -12.18
C PRO A 131 -16.06 -6.00 -12.78
N ASP A 132 -16.70 -4.99 -13.38
CA ASP A 132 -17.99 -5.09 -14.07
C ASP A 132 -17.88 -5.65 -15.50
N GLY A 133 -16.66 -6.00 -15.96
CA GLY A 133 -16.39 -6.51 -17.29
C GLY A 133 -16.19 -5.42 -18.35
N THR A 134 -16.26 -4.14 -17.99
CA THR A 134 -15.98 -3.03 -18.90
C THR A 134 -14.48 -2.74 -18.99
N VAL A 135 -14.11 -1.81 -19.87
CA VAL A 135 -12.74 -1.32 -20.04
C VAL A 135 -12.71 0.19 -19.79
N ARG A 136 -11.69 0.67 -19.06
CA ARG A 136 -11.49 2.08 -18.72
C ARG A 136 -10.19 2.61 -19.34
N ASP A 137 -10.23 3.86 -19.82
CA ASP A 137 -9.02 4.57 -20.27
C ASP A 137 -8.19 4.99 -19.04
N GLN A 138 -6.96 4.49 -18.93
CA GLN A 138 -6.08 4.82 -17.80
C GLN A 138 -5.65 6.28 -17.78
N LYS A 139 -5.85 7.04 -18.87
CA LYS A 139 -5.64 8.49 -18.89
C LYS A 139 -6.36 9.24 -17.77
N HIS A 140 -7.56 8.79 -17.39
CA HIS A 140 -8.34 9.42 -16.32
C HIS A 140 -7.60 9.44 -14.98
N LYS A 141 -6.63 8.52 -14.77
CA LYS A 141 -5.83 8.42 -13.54
C LYS A 141 -4.67 9.42 -13.46
N LEU A 142 -4.34 10.11 -14.57
CA LEU A 142 -3.21 11.02 -14.62
C LEU A 142 -3.47 12.33 -13.87
N LEU A 143 -4.75 12.73 -13.78
CA LEU A 143 -5.20 13.85 -12.97
C LEU A 143 -5.68 13.33 -11.62
N VAL A 144 -5.06 13.82 -10.55
CA VAL A 144 -5.43 13.47 -9.18
C VAL A 144 -5.94 14.72 -8.49
N LYS A 145 -7.20 14.68 -8.05
CA LYS A 145 -7.86 15.77 -7.33
C LYS A 145 -8.27 15.29 -5.92
N PHE A 146 -7.76 15.91 -4.88
CA PHE A 146 -8.26 15.69 -3.51
C PHE A 146 -8.15 16.95 -2.65
N VAL A 147 -8.96 17.00 -1.58
CA VAL A 147 -8.84 18.00 -0.52
C VAL A 147 -7.79 17.50 0.45
N ASP A 148 -6.79 18.32 0.77
CA ASP A 148 -5.73 17.95 1.69
C ASP A 148 -6.19 18.00 3.17
N ASN A 149 -5.32 17.56 4.08
CA ASN A 149 -5.59 17.52 5.52
C ASN A 149 -5.92 18.90 6.13
N ASN A 150 -5.61 20.00 5.43
CA ASN A 150 -5.88 21.35 5.87
C ASN A 150 -7.13 21.94 5.19
N GLY A 151 -7.91 21.13 4.47
CA GLY A 151 -9.08 21.58 3.71
C GLY A 151 -8.73 22.26 2.38
N LYS A 152 -7.46 22.25 1.93
CA LYS A 152 -7.07 22.89 0.68
C LYS A 152 -7.22 21.93 -0.49
N GLN A 153 -7.95 22.37 -1.51
CA GLN A 153 -8.07 21.66 -2.79
C GLN A 153 -6.71 21.59 -3.52
N LYS A 154 -6.35 20.41 -4.03
CA LYS A 154 -5.11 20.19 -4.79
C LYS A 154 -5.35 19.38 -6.04
N ILE A 155 -4.84 19.87 -7.16
CA ILE A 155 -4.79 19.13 -8.42
C ILE A 155 -3.34 18.77 -8.71
N PHE A 156 -3.09 17.48 -8.95
CA PHE A 156 -1.79 16.99 -9.41
C PHE A 156 -1.93 16.45 -10.83
N THR A 157 -1.14 17.03 -11.72
CA THR A 157 -0.94 16.56 -13.09
C THR A 157 0.25 15.60 -13.13
N ASN A 158 0.03 14.38 -13.59
CA ASN A 158 1.08 13.39 -13.75
C ASN A 158 1.30 13.12 -15.23
N PRO A 159 2.51 13.31 -15.77
CA PRO A 159 2.73 13.28 -17.22
C PRO A 159 2.47 11.87 -17.77
N PRO A 160 1.81 11.74 -18.94
CA PRO A 160 1.54 10.45 -19.55
C PRO A 160 2.86 9.80 -19.99
N PRO A 161 2.98 8.46 -19.90
CA PRO A 161 4.14 7.77 -20.43
C PRO A 161 4.17 7.89 -21.96
N LYS A 162 5.37 7.88 -22.55
CA LYS A 162 5.54 7.78 -24.02
C LYS A 162 5.01 6.45 -24.53
N ASP A 163 5.28 5.37 -23.80
CA ASP A 163 4.75 4.04 -24.04
C ASP A 163 3.99 3.53 -22.81
N TRP A 164 2.71 3.21 -23.02
CA TRP A 164 1.84 2.67 -21.98
C TRP A 164 2.19 1.23 -21.57
N ASN A 165 3.10 0.56 -22.27
CA ASN A 165 3.64 -0.74 -21.86
C ASN A 165 4.98 -0.63 -21.10
N HIS A 166 5.54 0.57 -20.95
CA HIS A 166 6.82 0.78 -20.27
C HIS A 166 6.69 0.59 -18.75
N GLN A 167 7.00 -0.62 -18.27
CA GLN A 167 6.78 -1.05 -16.88
C GLN A 167 7.44 -0.13 -15.84
N GLU A 168 8.64 0.37 -16.09
CA GLU A 168 9.35 1.25 -15.16
C GLU A 168 8.69 2.62 -15.04
N ALA A 169 8.17 3.15 -16.16
CA ALA A 169 7.49 4.43 -16.20
C ALA A 169 6.17 4.36 -15.44
N LEU A 170 5.40 3.28 -15.63
CA LEU A 170 4.18 3.01 -14.88
C LEU A 170 4.46 2.79 -13.39
N THR A 171 5.55 2.09 -13.04
CA THR A 171 5.94 1.87 -11.65
C THR A 171 6.31 3.18 -10.96
N ALA A 172 7.07 4.04 -11.63
CA ALA A 172 7.42 5.37 -11.14
C ALA A 172 6.18 6.27 -10.99
N LEU A 173 5.25 6.22 -11.94
CA LEU A 173 3.97 6.93 -11.90
C LEU A 173 3.11 6.50 -10.71
N ASN A 174 2.99 5.19 -10.49
CA ASN A 174 2.30 4.60 -9.34
C ASN A 174 2.90 5.06 -8.01
N LYS A 175 4.23 5.03 -7.87
CA LYS A 175 4.93 5.50 -6.67
C LYS A 175 4.67 6.99 -6.44
N ARG A 176 4.73 7.81 -7.50
CA ARG A 176 4.50 9.25 -7.45
C ARG A 176 3.10 9.58 -6.93
N ILE A 177 2.06 9.00 -7.53
CA ILE A 177 0.68 9.28 -7.12
C ILE A 177 0.41 8.78 -5.71
N ALA A 178 0.90 7.59 -5.35
CA ALA A 178 0.78 7.08 -3.99
C ALA A 178 1.42 8.05 -2.98
N GLN A 179 2.54 8.67 -3.34
CA GLN A 179 3.23 9.67 -2.52
C GLN A 179 2.46 11.00 -2.43
N GLN A 180 1.84 11.47 -3.52
CA GLN A 180 1.01 12.68 -3.54
C GLN A 180 -0.18 12.56 -2.58
N TRP A 181 -0.91 11.45 -2.67
CA TRP A 181 -1.98 11.09 -1.74
C TRP A 181 -1.49 11.04 -0.30
N ARG A 182 -0.46 10.23 -0.02
CA ARG A 182 0.06 10.06 1.35
C ARG A 182 0.48 11.37 2.01
N ARG A 183 1.14 12.27 1.27
CA ARG A 183 1.61 13.56 1.82
C ARG A 183 0.48 14.56 2.04
N SER A 184 -0.65 14.38 1.38
CA SER A 184 -1.70 15.39 1.37
C SER A 184 -2.93 14.99 2.17
N THR A 185 -3.31 13.71 2.21
CA THR A 185 -4.58 13.27 2.82
C THR A 185 -4.40 12.33 4.01
N ASN A 186 -3.15 12.07 4.45
CA ASN A 186 -2.77 11.03 5.40
C ASN A 186 -3.19 9.59 5.00
N TYR A 187 -3.87 9.43 3.86
CA TYR A 187 -4.31 8.14 3.35
C TYR A 187 -3.10 7.26 3.03
N ARG A 188 -3.18 5.99 3.45
CA ARG A 188 -2.17 4.98 3.16
C ARG A 188 -2.80 3.85 2.37
N PHE A 189 -2.29 3.63 1.16
CA PHE A 189 -2.69 2.52 0.29
C PHE A 189 -2.43 1.14 0.88
N ARG A 190 -1.55 1.06 1.87
CA ARG A 190 -1.26 -0.18 2.60
C ARG A 190 -1.50 0.06 4.08
N PRO A 191 -2.20 -0.84 4.77
CA PRO A 191 -2.34 -0.76 6.21
C PRO A 191 -0.95 -0.72 6.85
N VAL A 192 -0.82 0.07 7.91
CA VAL A 192 0.43 0.13 8.66
C VAL A 192 0.65 -1.23 9.29
N VAL A 193 1.78 -1.88 8.96
CA VAL A 193 2.13 -3.15 9.59
C VAL A 193 2.30 -2.88 11.08
N CYS A 194 1.46 -3.52 11.89
CA CYS A 194 1.58 -3.48 13.34
C CYS A 194 2.99 -3.97 13.72
N ALA A 195 3.77 -3.15 14.43
CA ALA A 195 5.14 -3.51 14.78
C ALA A 195 5.14 -4.63 15.83
N TYR A 196 6.14 -5.52 15.78
CA TYR A 196 6.31 -6.54 16.81
C TYR A 196 6.66 -5.89 18.16
N VAL A 197 5.93 -6.27 19.20
CA VAL A 197 6.18 -5.78 20.56
C VAL A 197 7.20 -6.65 21.28
N ARG A 198 7.64 -6.21 22.47
CA ARG A 198 8.70 -6.89 23.20
C ARG A 198 8.33 -8.33 23.55
N GLU A 199 7.10 -8.56 23.97
CA GLU A 199 6.56 -9.87 24.36
C GLU A 199 6.60 -10.85 23.19
N GLU A 200 6.15 -10.41 22.01
CA GLU A 200 6.22 -11.18 20.76
C GLU A 200 7.68 -11.51 20.40
N ARG A 201 8.59 -10.55 20.53
CA ARG A 201 10.02 -10.76 20.22
C ARG A 201 10.72 -11.69 21.21
N VAL A 202 10.34 -11.63 22.48
CA VAL A 202 10.79 -12.59 23.49
C VAL A 202 10.32 -13.99 23.14
N TRP A 203 9.07 -14.14 22.73
CA TRP A 203 8.55 -15.43 22.27
C TRP A 203 9.29 -15.92 21.03
N ILE A 204 9.49 -15.05 20.02
CA ILE A 204 10.26 -15.38 18.81
C ILE A 204 11.64 -15.90 19.21
N SER A 205 12.40 -15.15 20.00
CA SER A 205 13.75 -15.55 20.41
C SER A 205 13.81 -16.88 21.15
N LYS A 206 12.76 -17.28 21.88
CA LYS A 206 12.70 -18.56 22.60
C LYS A 206 12.38 -19.76 21.71
N ASN A 207 11.78 -19.52 20.54
CA ASN A 207 11.33 -20.57 19.62
C ASN A 207 12.20 -20.64 18.36
N LEU A 208 13.38 -20.01 18.39
CA LEU A 208 14.41 -20.15 17.38
C LEU A 208 15.55 -21.00 17.94
N ASN A 209 16.24 -21.72 17.06
CA ASN A 209 17.51 -22.38 17.35
C ASN A 209 18.68 -21.37 17.33
N ASP A 210 19.89 -21.85 17.62
CA ASP A 210 21.11 -21.03 17.64
C ASP A 210 21.45 -20.40 16.27
N GLU A 211 20.96 -20.98 15.18
CA GLU A 211 21.06 -20.43 13.83
C GLU A 211 20.01 -19.35 13.52
N GLY A 212 19.11 -19.05 14.45
CA GLY A 212 18.01 -18.10 14.26
C GLY A 212 16.90 -18.64 13.35
N LYS A 213 16.75 -19.96 13.24
CA LYS A 213 15.68 -20.63 12.48
C LYS A 213 14.66 -21.26 13.42
N PRO A 214 13.38 -21.37 13.02
CA PRO A 214 12.37 -22.06 13.82
C PRO A 214 12.73 -23.53 14.06
N THR A 215 12.66 -23.99 15.32
CA THR A 215 13.04 -25.37 15.70
C THR A 215 12.14 -26.43 15.05
N ASP A 216 10.83 -26.20 15.02
CA ASP A 216 9.82 -27.16 14.52
C ASP A 216 9.34 -26.83 13.09
N GLY A 217 10.14 -26.05 12.35
CA GLY A 217 9.80 -25.56 11.03
C GLY A 217 8.81 -24.38 11.01
N TRP A 218 8.69 -23.74 9.84
CA TRP A 218 7.94 -22.48 9.69
C TRP A 218 6.45 -22.60 9.96
N LYS A 219 5.80 -23.68 9.52
CA LYS A 219 4.34 -23.86 9.68
C LYS A 219 3.97 -23.91 11.15
N SER A 220 4.58 -24.83 11.91
CA SER A 220 4.36 -24.99 13.35
C SER A 220 4.67 -23.70 14.12
N PHE A 221 5.74 -23.00 13.74
CA PHE A 221 6.12 -21.73 14.35
C PHE A 221 5.09 -20.63 14.13
N VAL A 222 4.56 -20.48 12.91
CA VAL A 222 3.51 -19.50 12.58
C VAL A 222 2.23 -19.81 13.35
N ASP A 223 1.81 -21.07 13.36
CA ASP A 223 0.60 -21.52 14.06
C ASP A 223 0.71 -21.28 15.58
N ALA A 224 1.83 -21.66 16.18
CA ALA A 224 2.11 -21.45 17.60
C ALA A 224 2.20 -19.96 17.95
N PHE A 225 2.84 -19.14 17.12
CA PHE A 225 2.90 -17.69 17.31
C PHE A 225 1.49 -17.08 17.30
N ASN A 226 0.67 -17.44 16.31
CA ASN A 226 -0.68 -16.91 16.19
C ASN A 226 -1.59 -17.40 17.33
N ALA A 227 -1.46 -18.66 17.77
CA ALA A 227 -2.16 -19.14 18.96
C ALA A 227 -1.73 -18.36 20.24
N ALA A 228 -0.47 -17.95 20.30
CA ALA A 228 0.07 -17.18 21.41
C ALA A 228 -0.38 -15.72 21.44
N PHE A 229 -0.61 -15.07 20.29
CA PHE A 229 -0.81 -13.62 20.22
C PHE A 229 -2.06 -13.13 19.48
N HIS A 230 -2.53 -13.82 18.45
CA HIS A 230 -3.62 -13.33 17.60
C HIS A 230 -4.88 -13.01 18.43
N ASN A 231 -5.49 -11.86 18.18
CA ASN A 231 -6.63 -11.30 18.90
C ASN A 231 -6.42 -11.07 20.40
N LYS A 232 -5.21 -11.24 20.92
CA LYS A 232 -4.90 -10.90 22.32
C LYS A 232 -4.56 -9.42 22.42
N MET A 233 -4.98 -8.81 23.52
CA MET A 233 -4.62 -7.44 23.87
C MET A 233 -3.41 -7.49 24.80
N LEU A 234 -2.29 -6.94 24.34
CA LEU A 234 -1.04 -6.91 25.11
C LEU A 234 -0.94 -5.58 25.89
N SER A 235 -0.19 -5.59 26.98
CA SER A 235 -0.03 -4.40 27.82
C SER A 235 0.57 -3.24 27.02
N GLY A 236 -0.04 -2.05 27.15
CA GLY A 236 0.41 -0.85 26.45
C GLY A 236 0.17 -0.86 24.94
N GLN A 237 -0.74 -1.70 24.44
CA GLN A 237 -1.23 -1.66 23.05
C GLN A 237 -2.72 -1.31 23.06
N ASP A 238 -3.11 -0.41 22.16
CA ASP A 238 -4.50 0.05 22.04
C ASP A 238 -5.37 -0.96 21.25
N ASP A 239 -4.73 -1.77 20.40
CA ASP A 239 -5.39 -2.72 19.51
C ASP A 239 -5.00 -4.18 19.78
N PRO A 240 -5.91 -5.14 19.51
CA PRO A 240 -5.58 -6.57 19.55
C PRO A 240 -4.52 -6.93 18.50
N ARG A 241 -3.69 -7.94 18.80
CA ARG A 241 -2.61 -8.32 17.88
C ARG A 241 -3.17 -8.97 16.60
N PRO A 242 -2.67 -8.56 15.42
CA PRO A 242 -3.13 -9.13 14.16
C PRO A 242 -2.56 -10.53 13.95
N LEU A 243 -3.21 -11.30 13.08
CA LEU A 243 -2.66 -12.54 12.55
C LEU A 243 -1.35 -12.25 11.79
N ARG A 244 -0.32 -13.07 12.00
CA ARG A 244 0.95 -12.97 11.28
C ARG A 244 1.08 -14.07 10.25
N SER A 245 1.54 -13.70 9.05
CA SER A 245 1.95 -14.66 8.02
C SER A 245 3.40 -15.10 8.22
N GLN A 246 3.78 -16.21 7.57
CA GLN A 246 5.17 -16.65 7.48
C GLN A 246 6.08 -15.52 7.00
N SER A 247 5.75 -14.88 5.87
CA SER A 247 6.56 -13.80 5.30
C SER A 247 6.76 -12.61 6.25
N SER A 248 5.78 -12.30 7.11
CA SER A 248 5.92 -11.26 8.13
C SER A 248 6.93 -11.66 9.21
N LEU A 249 6.86 -12.90 9.70
CA LEU A 249 7.77 -13.41 10.73
C LEU A 249 9.18 -13.62 10.19
N THR A 250 9.33 -14.16 8.98
CA THR A 250 10.60 -14.29 8.27
C THR A 250 11.31 -12.95 8.16
N LYS A 251 10.61 -11.90 7.69
CA LYS A 251 11.19 -10.54 7.58
C LYS A 251 11.60 -9.94 8.92
N GLU A 252 10.89 -10.21 10.01
CA GLU A 252 11.29 -9.76 11.35
C GLU A 252 12.54 -10.48 11.83
N ILE A 253 12.62 -11.80 11.62
CA ILE A 253 13.76 -12.63 12.03
C ILE A 253 15.00 -12.28 11.21
N GLU A 254 14.90 -12.15 9.89
CA GLU A 254 16.01 -11.78 9.01
C GLU A 254 16.57 -10.39 9.36
N ARG A 255 15.68 -9.41 9.52
CA ARG A 255 16.04 -8.03 9.89
C ARG A 255 16.88 -7.96 11.17
N PHE A 256 16.60 -8.84 12.13
CA PHE A 256 17.28 -8.86 13.42
C PHE A 256 18.06 -10.16 13.67
N SER A 257 18.50 -10.83 12.60
CA SER A 257 19.10 -12.16 12.67
C SER A 257 20.30 -12.22 13.62
N ALA A 258 21.21 -11.24 13.54
CA ALA A 258 22.36 -11.15 14.44
C ALA A 258 21.96 -10.98 15.92
N VAL A 259 20.85 -10.30 16.20
CA VAL A 259 20.37 -10.06 17.57
C VAL A 259 19.73 -11.32 18.13
N TYR A 260 18.89 -12.00 17.35
CA TYR A 260 18.24 -13.24 17.77
C TYR A 260 19.24 -14.40 17.90
N LYS A 261 20.20 -14.55 16.98
CA LYS A 261 21.30 -15.53 17.08
C LYS A 261 22.14 -15.35 18.35
N ALA A 262 22.27 -14.11 18.82
CA ALA A 262 22.95 -13.80 20.08
C ALA A 262 22.05 -14.00 21.33
N GLY A 263 20.84 -14.54 21.18
CA GLY A 263 19.86 -14.70 22.26
C GLY A 263 19.33 -13.38 22.82
N ARG A 264 19.48 -12.27 22.09
CA ARG A 264 19.07 -10.92 22.52
C ARG A 264 17.73 -10.54 21.89
N ILE A 265 17.04 -9.60 22.53
CA ILE A 265 15.73 -9.09 22.07
C ILE A 265 15.91 -7.75 21.35
N PRO A 266 15.45 -7.62 20.09
CA PRO A 266 15.51 -6.35 19.37
C PRO A 266 14.71 -5.24 20.06
N VAL A 267 15.36 -4.11 20.29
CA VAL A 267 14.72 -2.92 20.87
C VAL A 267 14.01 -2.14 19.76
N PRO A 268 12.73 -1.73 19.94
CA PRO A 268 12.04 -0.88 18.97
C PRO A 268 12.80 0.40 18.65
N ALA A 269 12.79 0.85 17.38
CA ALA A 269 13.54 2.02 16.92
C ALA A 269 13.25 3.29 17.74
N ARG A 270 11.97 3.56 18.07
CA ARG A 270 11.56 4.67 18.94
C ARG A 270 12.24 4.64 20.32
N ASN A 271 12.49 3.45 20.86
CA ASN A 271 13.19 3.28 22.13
C ASN A 271 14.71 3.43 21.99
N GLN A 272 15.27 3.16 20.80
CA GLN A 272 16.68 3.44 20.50
C GLN A 272 16.93 4.96 20.42
N GLU A 273 16.06 5.70 19.73
CA GLU A 273 16.12 7.17 19.63
C GLU A 273 16.02 7.83 21.01
N ASN A 274 15.05 7.42 21.83
CA ASN A 274 14.91 7.92 23.19
C ASN A 274 16.12 7.61 24.07
N ARG A 275 16.74 6.43 23.90
CA ARG A 275 17.98 6.06 24.61
C ARG A 275 19.17 6.89 24.16
N ALA A 276 19.31 7.12 22.85
CA ALA A 276 20.37 7.96 22.29
C ALA A 276 20.24 9.42 22.76
N ALA A 277 19.02 9.98 22.68
CA ALA A 277 18.72 11.32 23.18
C ALA A 277 18.97 11.44 24.70
N GLY A 278 18.59 10.43 25.49
CA GLY A 278 18.86 10.39 26.93
C GLY A 278 20.35 10.30 27.26
N LYS A 279 21.13 9.52 26.49
CA LYS A 279 22.58 9.41 26.65
C LYS A 279 23.29 10.72 26.32
N ALA A 280 22.90 11.37 25.21
CA ALA A 280 23.43 12.68 24.82
C ALA A 280 23.14 13.75 25.89
N LYS A 281 21.93 13.80 26.43
CA LYS A 281 21.58 14.72 27.55
C LYS A 281 22.41 14.46 28.81
N ARG A 282 22.68 13.19 29.16
CA ARG A 282 23.52 12.85 30.32
C ARG A 282 24.99 13.21 30.13
N GLN A 283 25.50 13.10 28.91
CA GLN A 283 26.88 13.49 28.58
C GLN A 283 27.02 15.02 28.59
N ALA A 284 26.05 15.76 28.03
CA ALA A 284 26.04 17.22 28.05
C ALA A 284 25.91 17.83 29.46
N LYS A 285 25.40 17.09 30.45
CA LYS A 285 25.29 17.54 31.85
C LYS A 285 26.55 17.23 32.68
N LYS A 286 27.47 16.43 32.14
CA LYS A 286 28.74 16.06 32.79
C LYS A 286 29.95 16.85 32.24
N ALA A 287 29.78 17.52 31.10
CA ALA A 287 30.69 18.52 30.57
C ALA A 287 30.33 19.89 31.13
#